data_AF-A0ABD5SX88-F1
#
_entry.id   AF-A0ABD5SX88-F1
#
_cell.length_a   1.000
_cell.length_b   1.000
_cell.length_c   1.000
_cell.angle_alpha   90.00
_cell.angle_beta   90.00
_cell.angle_gamma   90.00
#
_symmetry.space_group_name_H-M   'P 1'
#
loop_
_entity.id
_entity.type
_entity.pdbx_description
1 polymer ?
#
loop_
_entity_poly.entity_id
_entity_poly.type
_entity_poly.pdbx_seq_one_letter_code
_entity_poly.pdbx_strand_id
1 'polypeptide(L)'
;MTDWTETYRPTTLSEVRGNNKARDKLEEWAESWDDHRKSVIVHGSPGVGKTSAAHALAADMGWPVMELNASDSRGADVIEKIAGEAAKSGTLTAGEAGRRLVILDEADNFHGNADYGGSREVTRVVKDANQPIVLVANEFYDMSQSLRNACETIEFRDVSKRSIVPVLRDICRREDVEFEEEALEKIAESTSGDLRSAVNDLQAVAEEAERLTVDDVVTSERDTTEGIFDFLDELIKERDAEGALRASYDVDETPDELLNWIEDNVPKDYEGAELADAYGFLSNADRWLGRVRATQDYSYWRYATDNMTAGVAASRRGDKGGWTRYGPPSYWSKLGRTKGTRNTRDSIAERIAEREGASVATVRREVLPFLSAMTHHCKNRDLTVRMAAAYDLDESEVSFVTGSGKDTNKVQSIVADAAELKADAAVEHSGNAFFEAERSSDESTVSTADTEAGDDGDESNEQRALAATESDDGADTESTSDTASADDEPDDDQSGLNDFF
;
A
#
# COMPACT_ATOMS: atom_id res chain seq x y z
N MET A 1 3.83 -5.67 -36.66
CA MET A 1 4.46 -4.40 -37.07
C MET A 1 5.61 -4.15 -36.11
N THR A 2 6.50 -3.20 -36.38
CA THR A 2 7.63 -2.92 -35.48
C THR A 2 7.19 -1.87 -34.46
N ASP A 3 7.55 -2.05 -33.20
CA ASP A 3 7.27 -1.07 -32.15
C ASP A 3 8.25 0.11 -32.32
N TRP A 4 7.74 1.32 -32.53
CA TRP A 4 8.56 2.52 -32.70
C TRP A 4 9.28 2.94 -31.40
N THR A 5 8.74 2.64 -30.23
CA THR A 5 9.39 2.97 -28.94
C THR A 5 10.64 2.12 -28.71
N GLU A 6 10.65 0.88 -29.20
CA GLU A 6 11.84 0.02 -29.20
C GLU A 6 12.76 0.28 -30.40
N THR A 7 12.20 0.52 -31.60
CA THR A 7 12.99 0.82 -32.82
C THR A 7 13.79 2.12 -32.68
N TYR A 8 13.25 3.09 -31.95
CA TYR A 8 13.87 4.38 -31.67
C TYR A 8 14.29 4.56 -30.20
N ARG A 9 14.43 3.46 -29.45
CA ARG A 9 15.04 3.47 -28.10
C ARG A 9 16.45 4.08 -28.19
N PRO A 10 16.80 5.12 -27.40
CA PRO A 10 18.13 5.71 -27.39
C PRO A 10 19.24 4.68 -27.17
N THR A 11 20.28 4.74 -28.01
CA THR A 11 21.41 3.79 -27.97
C THR A 11 22.61 4.32 -27.20
N THR A 12 22.76 5.65 -27.12
CA THR A 12 23.75 6.35 -26.28
C THR A 12 23.04 7.30 -25.31
N LEU A 13 23.59 7.54 -24.13
CA LEU A 13 23.05 8.46 -23.14
C LEU A 13 22.93 9.89 -23.72
N SER A 14 23.75 10.21 -24.74
CA SER A 14 23.71 11.44 -25.53
C SER A 14 22.39 11.64 -26.32
N GLU A 15 21.74 10.56 -26.72
CA GLU A 15 20.51 10.58 -27.54
C GLU A 15 19.24 10.83 -26.72
N VAL A 16 19.19 10.37 -25.47
CA VAL A 16 18.06 10.55 -24.55
C VAL A 16 17.64 12.03 -24.51
N ARG A 17 16.34 12.31 -24.69
CA ARG A 17 15.81 13.68 -24.72
C ARG A 17 15.10 14.06 -23.42
N GLY A 18 15.20 15.35 -23.09
CA GLY A 18 14.87 15.84 -21.75
C GLY A 18 15.95 15.47 -20.72
N ASN A 19 15.67 15.79 -19.46
CA ASN A 19 16.41 15.30 -18.28
C ASN A 19 17.95 15.42 -18.32
N ASN A 20 18.51 16.40 -19.05
CA ASN A 20 19.96 16.59 -19.20
C ASN A 20 20.71 16.51 -17.86
N LYS A 21 20.35 17.32 -16.87
CA LYS A 21 20.99 17.30 -15.52
C LYS A 21 20.94 15.96 -14.78
N ALA A 22 19.99 15.09 -15.13
CA ALA A 22 19.87 13.74 -14.56
C ALA A 22 20.74 12.74 -15.33
N ARG A 23 20.87 12.92 -16.66
CA ARG A 23 21.81 12.18 -17.52
C ARG A 23 23.26 12.54 -17.19
N ASP A 24 23.58 13.84 -17.13
CA ASP A 24 24.91 14.36 -16.76
C ASP A 24 25.40 13.75 -15.42
N LYS A 25 24.50 13.62 -14.44
CA LYS A 25 24.75 12.95 -13.15
C LYS A 25 24.91 11.42 -13.25
N LEU A 26 24.14 10.78 -14.11
CA LEU A 26 24.18 9.33 -14.29
C LEU A 26 25.47 8.90 -15.00
N GLU A 27 25.99 9.76 -15.88
CA GLU A 27 27.33 9.69 -16.48
C GLU A 27 28.42 9.87 -15.41
N GLU A 28 28.39 10.95 -14.63
CA GLU A 28 29.33 11.22 -13.51
C GLU A 28 29.38 10.08 -12.48
N TRP A 29 28.22 9.48 -12.15
CA TRP A 29 28.09 8.30 -11.29
C TRP A 29 28.75 7.04 -11.90
N ALA A 30 28.65 6.84 -13.22
CA ALA A 30 29.24 5.68 -13.87
C ALA A 30 30.76 5.82 -14.05
N GLU A 31 31.25 7.02 -14.39
CA GLU A 31 32.68 7.33 -14.50
C GLU A 31 33.39 7.18 -13.15
N SER A 32 32.80 7.67 -12.06
CA SER A 32 33.39 7.64 -10.71
C SER A 32 33.09 6.37 -9.90
N TRP A 33 32.42 5.37 -10.50
CA TRP A 33 31.89 4.21 -9.78
C TRP A 33 32.92 3.41 -8.97
N ASP A 34 34.17 3.32 -9.42
CA ASP A 34 35.24 2.60 -8.70
C ASP A 34 35.51 3.16 -7.30
N ASP A 35 35.41 4.49 -7.15
CA ASP A 35 35.79 5.23 -5.94
C ASP A 35 34.71 5.16 -4.86
N HIS A 36 33.43 5.23 -5.24
CA HIS A 36 32.31 5.24 -4.30
C HIS A 36 31.54 3.91 -4.19
N ARG A 37 31.53 3.09 -5.25
CA ARG A 37 30.87 1.77 -5.33
C ARG A 37 29.42 1.74 -4.80
N LYS A 38 28.67 2.80 -5.07
CA LYS A 38 27.27 2.92 -4.67
C LYS A 38 26.36 2.60 -5.84
N SER A 39 25.30 1.86 -5.55
CA SER A 39 24.14 1.72 -6.43
C SER A 39 23.41 3.07 -6.57
N VAL A 40 22.68 3.27 -7.66
CA VAL A 40 21.87 4.49 -7.91
C VAL A 40 20.40 4.14 -8.12
N ILE A 41 19.51 4.99 -7.60
CA ILE A 41 18.07 4.96 -7.88
C ILE A 41 17.76 6.05 -8.90
N VAL A 42 17.22 5.65 -10.05
CA VAL A 42 16.68 6.53 -11.10
C VAL A 42 15.15 6.49 -11.00
N HIS A 43 14.54 7.59 -10.59
CA HIS A 43 13.10 7.64 -10.28
C HIS A 43 12.37 8.78 -10.97
N GLY A 44 11.04 8.69 -11.07
CA GLY A 44 10.18 9.69 -11.71
C GLY A 44 9.00 9.06 -12.44
N SER A 45 8.22 9.87 -13.15
CA SER A 45 7.03 9.45 -13.91
C SER A 45 7.29 8.31 -14.91
N PRO A 46 6.27 7.53 -15.32
CA PRO A 46 6.43 6.55 -16.39
C PRO A 46 6.86 7.22 -17.72
N GLY A 47 7.55 6.46 -18.58
CA GLY A 47 7.84 6.89 -19.96
C GLY A 47 8.85 8.04 -20.16
N VAL A 48 9.34 8.70 -19.11
CA VAL A 48 10.35 9.79 -19.17
C VAL A 48 11.78 9.33 -19.54
N GLY A 49 11.96 8.08 -19.98
CA GLY A 49 13.22 7.52 -20.45
C GLY A 49 14.15 6.91 -19.40
N LYS A 50 13.67 6.57 -18.19
CA LYS A 50 14.48 6.02 -17.08
C LYS A 50 15.27 4.77 -17.47
N THR A 51 14.57 3.69 -17.84
CA THR A 51 15.16 2.41 -18.24
C THR A 51 16.03 2.56 -19.49
N SER A 52 15.55 3.34 -20.47
CA SER A 52 16.30 3.66 -21.69
C SER A 52 17.65 4.32 -21.38
N ALA A 53 17.70 5.27 -20.44
CA ALA A 53 18.94 5.89 -20.00
C ALA A 53 19.89 4.91 -19.31
N ALA A 54 19.38 3.95 -18.54
CA ALA A 54 20.20 2.90 -17.90
C ALA A 54 20.84 1.95 -18.94
N HIS A 55 20.11 1.53 -19.98
CA HIS A 55 20.70 0.76 -21.09
C HIS A 55 21.71 1.58 -21.90
N ALA A 56 21.38 2.84 -22.19
CA ALA A 56 22.21 3.71 -23.00
C ALA A 56 23.54 4.07 -22.30
N LEU A 57 23.49 4.27 -20.98
CA LEU A 57 24.68 4.37 -20.11
C LEU A 57 25.55 3.11 -20.20
N ALA A 58 24.95 1.92 -20.14
CA ALA A 58 25.69 0.65 -20.23
C ALA A 58 26.38 0.49 -21.59
N ALA A 59 25.73 0.92 -22.67
CA ALA A 59 26.29 0.91 -24.02
C ALA A 59 27.49 1.86 -24.14
N ASP A 60 27.37 3.10 -23.65
CA ASP A 60 28.45 4.09 -23.67
C ASP A 60 29.65 3.64 -22.82
N MET A 61 29.41 3.05 -21.65
CA MET A 61 30.45 2.50 -20.77
C MET A 61 30.99 1.13 -21.22
N GLY A 62 30.41 0.51 -22.25
CA GLY A 62 30.77 -0.83 -22.73
C GLY A 62 30.47 -1.97 -21.76
N TRP A 63 29.57 -1.77 -20.78
CA TRP A 63 29.22 -2.75 -19.75
C TRP A 63 28.09 -3.66 -20.23
N PRO A 64 28.27 -5.00 -20.25
CA PRO A 64 27.16 -5.92 -20.50
C PRO A 64 26.06 -5.75 -19.46
N VAL A 65 24.81 -5.63 -19.92
CA VAL A 65 23.62 -5.48 -19.07
C VAL A 65 23.12 -6.83 -18.57
N MET A 66 22.66 -6.87 -17.32
CA MET A 66 21.63 -7.80 -16.86
C MET A 66 20.44 -7.00 -16.36
N GLU A 67 19.28 -7.22 -16.95
CA GLU A 67 18.01 -6.59 -16.57
C GLU A 67 17.16 -7.59 -15.79
N LEU A 68 16.54 -7.14 -14.70
CA LEU A 68 15.65 -7.92 -13.84
C LEU A 68 14.45 -7.03 -13.47
N ASN A 69 13.24 -7.38 -13.91
CA ASN A 69 12.01 -6.73 -13.43
C ASN A 69 11.62 -7.33 -12.07
N ALA A 70 11.32 -6.46 -11.10
CA ALA A 70 10.94 -6.83 -9.74
C ALA A 70 9.50 -7.34 -9.60
N SER A 71 8.58 -7.02 -10.52
CA SER A 71 7.19 -7.48 -10.46
C SER A 71 6.98 -8.91 -10.98
N ASP A 72 7.64 -9.28 -12.09
CA ASP A 72 7.54 -10.59 -12.76
C ASP A 72 8.24 -11.75 -12.03
N SER A 73 9.08 -11.47 -11.03
CA SER A 73 9.91 -12.48 -10.34
C SER A 73 9.65 -12.49 -8.83
N ARG A 74 9.68 -13.68 -8.22
CA ARG A 74 9.60 -13.80 -6.75
C ARG A 74 10.81 -13.14 -6.12
N GLY A 75 10.64 -12.50 -4.95
CA GLY A 75 11.71 -11.75 -4.30
C GLY A 75 12.99 -12.56 -4.11
N ALA A 76 12.86 -13.81 -3.64
CA ALA A 76 13.97 -14.75 -3.49
C ALA A 76 14.71 -15.05 -4.82
N ASP A 77 13.97 -15.23 -5.93
CA ASP A 77 14.56 -15.54 -7.25
C ASP A 77 15.31 -14.32 -7.82
N VAL A 78 14.86 -13.09 -7.51
CA VAL A 78 15.58 -11.85 -7.86
C VAL A 78 16.85 -11.73 -7.01
N ILE A 79 16.74 -11.93 -5.70
CA ILE A 79 17.86 -11.90 -4.75
C ILE A 79 18.97 -12.88 -5.15
N GLU A 80 18.62 -14.14 -5.47
CA GLU A 80 19.62 -15.15 -5.85
C GLU A 80 20.34 -14.79 -7.16
N LYS A 81 19.62 -14.22 -8.15
CA LYS A 81 20.23 -13.72 -9.40
C LYS A 81 21.19 -12.57 -9.12
N ILE A 82 20.78 -11.55 -8.37
CA ILE A 82 21.66 -10.39 -8.07
C ILE A 82 22.87 -10.83 -7.26
N ALA A 83 22.68 -11.61 -6.18
CA ALA A 83 23.78 -12.09 -5.34
C ALA A 83 24.75 -12.99 -6.12
N GLY A 84 24.21 -13.89 -6.95
CA GLY A 84 24.98 -14.79 -7.80
C GLY A 84 25.75 -14.08 -8.92
N GLU A 85 25.37 -12.87 -9.32
CA GLU A 85 26.05 -12.07 -10.36
C GLU A 85 26.98 -11.00 -9.75
N ALA A 86 26.59 -10.35 -8.66
CA ALA A 86 27.46 -9.48 -7.87
C ALA A 86 28.68 -10.23 -7.32
N ALA A 87 28.56 -11.54 -7.07
CA ALA A 87 29.67 -12.42 -6.72
C ALA A 87 30.58 -12.82 -7.91
N LYS A 88 30.14 -12.69 -9.17
CA LYS A 88 30.90 -13.07 -10.38
C LYS A 88 31.90 -11.98 -10.81
N SER A 89 32.70 -11.50 -9.87
CA SER A 89 33.76 -10.52 -10.13
C SER A 89 34.93 -11.13 -10.93
N GLY A 90 34.80 -11.14 -12.25
CA GLY A 90 35.91 -11.18 -13.20
C GLY A 90 36.54 -12.55 -13.47
N THR A 91 36.06 -13.25 -14.51
CA THR A 91 36.91 -13.97 -15.51
C THR A 91 36.03 -14.62 -16.59
N LEU A 92 36.10 -14.15 -17.84
CA LEU A 92 35.84 -14.95 -19.05
C LEU A 92 36.12 -14.20 -20.37
N THR A 93 36.00 -12.86 -20.40
CA THR A 93 36.26 -12.03 -21.60
C THR A 93 37.42 -11.05 -21.37
N ALA A 94 38.54 -11.33 -22.02
CA ALA A 94 39.69 -10.47 -22.35
C ALA A 94 40.02 -9.24 -21.47
N GLY A 95 41.15 -9.33 -20.76
CA GLY A 95 42.05 -8.20 -20.52
C GLY A 95 41.85 -7.44 -19.21
N GLU A 96 40.65 -6.93 -18.95
CA GLU A 96 40.35 -6.06 -17.81
C GLU A 96 39.23 -6.64 -16.91
N ALA A 97 39.02 -6.04 -15.75
CA ALA A 97 38.02 -6.49 -14.77
C ALA A 97 36.60 -6.07 -15.23
N GLY A 98 36.08 -6.78 -16.24
CA GLY A 98 34.83 -6.45 -16.92
C GLY A 98 33.65 -6.27 -15.97
N ARG A 99 33.16 -5.02 -15.88
CA ARG A 99 31.95 -4.65 -15.14
C ARG A 99 30.70 -5.10 -15.90
N ARG A 100 29.66 -5.43 -15.15
CA ARG A 100 28.31 -5.75 -15.64
C ARG A 100 27.32 -4.81 -14.96
N LEU A 101 26.52 -4.09 -15.75
CA LEU A 101 25.46 -3.26 -15.18
C LEU A 101 24.28 -4.17 -14.81
N VAL A 102 23.86 -4.13 -13.55
CA VAL A 102 22.58 -4.72 -13.14
C VAL A 102 21.51 -3.62 -13.16
N ILE A 103 20.48 -3.80 -13.97
CA ILE A 103 19.29 -2.94 -13.99
C ILE A 103 18.18 -3.68 -13.25
N LEU A 104 17.68 -3.08 -12.18
CA LEU A 104 16.51 -3.55 -11.44
C LEU A 104 15.34 -2.62 -11.77
N ASP A 105 14.44 -3.04 -12.67
CA ASP A 105 13.26 -2.22 -13.00
C ASP A 105 12.09 -2.53 -12.06
N GLU A 106 11.21 -1.53 -11.90
CA GLU A 106 10.09 -1.50 -10.96
C GLU A 106 10.51 -1.79 -9.50
N ALA A 107 11.66 -1.28 -9.07
CA ALA A 107 12.22 -1.52 -7.73
C ALA A 107 11.38 -0.97 -6.55
N ASP A 108 10.33 -0.21 -6.84
CA ASP A 108 9.21 0.14 -5.97
C ASP A 108 8.33 -1.06 -5.59
N ASN A 109 8.15 -2.05 -6.48
CA ASN A 109 7.31 -3.23 -6.26
C ASN A 109 7.85 -4.25 -5.23
N PHE A 110 9.08 -4.08 -4.70
CA PHE A 110 9.71 -4.99 -3.73
C PHE A 110 8.99 -5.12 -2.36
N HIS A 111 7.89 -4.41 -2.12
CA HIS A 111 7.05 -4.56 -0.91
C HIS A 111 5.66 -5.16 -1.16
N GLY A 112 5.17 -5.21 -2.39
CA GLY A 112 3.80 -5.67 -2.68
C GLY A 112 3.64 -7.19 -2.52
N ASN A 113 4.66 -7.95 -2.92
CA ASN A 113 4.59 -9.41 -3.02
C ASN A 113 5.06 -10.13 -1.74
N ALA A 114 4.22 -10.12 -0.70
CA ALA A 114 4.10 -11.08 0.42
C ALA A 114 5.32 -11.46 1.32
N ASP A 115 6.57 -11.32 0.86
CA ASP A 115 7.76 -11.82 1.54
C ASP A 115 8.30 -10.81 2.57
N TYR A 116 8.01 -11.05 3.85
CA TYR A 116 8.39 -10.22 5.01
C TYR A 116 9.92 -10.00 5.23
N GLY A 117 10.76 -10.57 4.36
CA GLY A 117 12.22 -10.38 4.32
C GLY A 117 12.78 -9.80 3.02
N GLY A 118 12.01 -9.75 1.93
CA GLY A 118 12.52 -9.45 0.58
C GLY A 118 13.22 -8.09 0.48
N SER A 119 12.54 -7.01 0.88
CA SER A 119 13.09 -5.66 0.80
C SER A 119 14.31 -5.41 1.71
N ARG A 120 14.46 -6.17 2.81
CA ARG A 120 15.66 -6.15 3.67
C ARG A 120 16.84 -6.82 2.99
N GLU A 121 16.61 -7.96 2.35
CA GLU A 121 17.66 -8.73 1.68
C GLU A 121 18.13 -8.05 0.39
N VAL A 122 17.22 -7.49 -0.42
CA VAL A 122 17.59 -6.59 -1.53
C VAL A 122 18.44 -5.42 -1.02
N THR A 123 18.08 -4.80 0.10
CA THR A 123 18.89 -3.74 0.73
C THR A 123 20.28 -4.21 1.16
N ARG A 124 20.47 -5.49 1.52
CA ARG A 124 21.79 -6.07 1.81
C ARG A 124 22.60 -6.22 0.53
N VAL A 125 22.06 -6.94 -0.46
CA VAL A 125 22.75 -7.22 -1.72
C VAL A 125 23.13 -5.93 -2.47
N VAL A 126 22.28 -4.89 -2.42
CA VAL A 126 22.53 -3.56 -3.03
C VAL A 126 23.62 -2.75 -2.32
N LYS A 127 23.94 -3.06 -1.05
CA LYS A 127 25.05 -2.46 -0.29
C LYS A 127 26.37 -3.23 -0.46
N ASP A 128 26.29 -4.56 -0.52
CA ASP A 128 27.45 -5.45 -0.60
C ASP A 128 27.88 -5.72 -2.07
N ALA A 129 27.24 -5.03 -3.04
CA ALA A 129 27.44 -5.20 -4.47
C ALA A 129 28.87 -4.84 -4.93
N ASN A 130 29.51 -5.77 -5.65
CA ASN A 130 30.79 -5.54 -6.32
C ASN A 130 30.64 -5.30 -7.83
N GLN A 131 29.44 -4.89 -8.27
CA GLN A 131 29.08 -4.52 -9.64
C GLN A 131 28.16 -3.30 -9.60
N PRO A 132 28.16 -2.43 -10.63
CA PRO A 132 27.26 -1.28 -10.67
C PRO A 132 25.79 -1.73 -10.80
N ILE A 133 24.92 -1.16 -9.95
CA ILE A 133 23.48 -1.41 -9.96
C ILE A 133 22.73 -0.10 -10.16
N VAL A 134 21.85 -0.07 -11.15
CA VAL A 134 20.82 0.97 -11.35
C VAL A 134 19.47 0.37 -10.96
N LEU A 135 18.80 1.00 -10.01
CA LEU A 135 17.43 0.69 -9.63
C LEU A 135 16.53 1.71 -10.32
N VAL A 136 15.60 1.26 -11.16
CA VAL A 136 14.56 2.11 -11.75
C VAL A 136 13.29 1.96 -10.93
N ALA A 137 12.62 3.07 -10.62
CA ALA A 137 11.36 3.09 -9.90
C ALA A 137 10.40 4.16 -10.46
N ASN A 138 9.10 3.94 -10.32
CA ASN A 138 8.11 5.01 -10.54
C ASN A 138 7.89 5.73 -9.20
N GLU A 139 7.38 5.02 -8.20
CA GLU A 139 7.06 5.55 -6.88
C GLU A 139 8.25 5.46 -5.91
N PHE A 140 9.12 6.46 -6.02
CA PHE A 140 10.31 6.60 -5.15
C PHE A 140 10.01 6.49 -3.66
N TYR A 141 8.82 6.93 -3.21
CA TYR A 141 8.43 6.93 -1.80
C TYR A 141 7.96 5.57 -1.27
N ASP A 142 7.48 4.68 -2.15
CA ASP A 142 7.07 3.33 -1.78
C ASP A 142 8.26 2.39 -1.57
N MET A 143 9.43 2.70 -2.16
CA MET A 143 10.70 2.00 -1.87
C MET A 143 11.03 1.98 -0.36
N SER A 144 11.90 1.07 0.07
CA SER A 144 12.30 1.02 1.49
C SER A 144 13.18 2.21 1.85
N GLN A 145 12.98 2.84 3.01
CA GLN A 145 13.84 3.93 3.47
C GLN A 145 15.30 3.47 3.62
N SER A 146 15.52 2.21 4.02
CA SER A 146 16.85 1.60 4.12
C SER A 146 17.54 1.40 2.77
N LEU A 147 16.76 1.21 1.69
CA LEU A 147 17.23 1.09 0.31
C LEU A 147 17.51 2.47 -0.30
N ARG A 148 16.58 3.44 -0.11
CA ARG A 148 16.81 4.85 -0.46
C ARG A 148 18.09 5.40 0.15
N ASN A 149 18.30 5.17 1.45
CA ASN A 149 19.47 5.64 2.18
C ASN A 149 20.78 4.89 1.81
N ALA A 150 20.71 3.78 1.06
CA ALA A 150 21.87 3.02 0.61
C ALA A 150 22.43 3.49 -0.75
N CYS A 151 21.59 4.14 -1.56
CA CYS A 151 21.89 4.47 -2.94
C CYS A 151 22.14 5.97 -3.13
N GLU A 152 22.73 6.35 -4.25
CA GLU A 152 22.56 7.70 -4.79
C GLU A 152 21.18 7.83 -5.45
N THR A 153 20.66 9.05 -5.61
CA THR A 153 19.29 9.29 -6.10
C THR A 153 19.28 10.34 -7.22
N ILE A 154 18.71 9.96 -8.37
CA ILE A 154 18.62 10.78 -9.57
C ILE A 154 17.14 10.86 -10.00
N GLU A 155 16.58 12.06 -9.88
CA GLU A 155 15.22 12.38 -10.31
C GLU A 155 15.19 12.66 -11.82
N PHE A 156 14.41 11.88 -12.56
CA PHE A 156 13.96 12.20 -13.91
C PHE A 156 12.57 12.84 -13.82
N ARG A 157 12.37 13.92 -14.57
CA ARG A 157 11.13 14.70 -14.60
C ARG A 157 10.41 14.55 -15.94
N ASP A 158 9.17 15.01 -15.99
CA ASP A 158 8.34 14.97 -17.20
C ASP A 158 9.03 15.70 -18.37
N VAL A 159 8.98 15.09 -19.55
CA VAL A 159 9.74 15.57 -20.70
C VAL A 159 8.99 16.75 -21.32
N SER A 160 9.56 17.95 -21.25
CA SER A 160 8.89 19.15 -21.77
C SER A 160 8.55 19.02 -23.27
N LYS A 161 7.43 19.59 -23.72
CA LYS A 161 6.96 19.56 -25.13
C LYS A 161 8.08 19.93 -26.13
N ARG A 162 8.91 20.92 -25.78
CA ARG A 162 10.10 21.38 -26.54
C ARG A 162 11.20 20.32 -26.72
N SER A 163 11.17 19.23 -25.96
CA SER A 163 12.07 18.07 -26.02
C SER A 163 11.39 16.85 -26.65
N ILE A 164 10.06 16.72 -26.56
CA ILE A 164 9.27 15.68 -27.23
C ILE A 164 9.17 15.94 -28.73
N VAL A 165 8.72 17.13 -29.16
CA VAL A 165 8.49 17.44 -30.59
C VAL A 165 9.73 17.17 -31.47
N PRO A 166 10.98 17.49 -31.08
CA PRO A 166 12.16 17.10 -31.85
C PRO A 166 12.40 15.59 -32.01
N VAL A 167 11.87 14.73 -31.13
CA VAL A 167 11.91 13.26 -31.28
C VAL A 167 10.88 12.82 -32.30
N LEU A 168 9.61 13.23 -32.13
CA LEU A 168 8.52 12.89 -33.05
C LEU A 168 8.86 13.33 -34.49
N ARG A 169 9.41 14.55 -34.63
CA ARG A 169 9.86 15.10 -35.92
C ARG A 169 11.02 14.32 -36.55
N ASP A 170 11.88 13.68 -35.75
CA ASP A 170 12.97 12.85 -36.28
C ASP A 170 12.48 11.45 -36.67
N ILE A 171 11.53 10.89 -35.93
CA ILE A 171 10.87 9.61 -36.26
C ILE A 171 10.10 9.72 -37.58
N CYS A 172 9.25 10.73 -37.76
CA CYS A 172 8.52 10.95 -39.02
C CYS A 172 9.45 10.99 -40.24
N ARG A 173 10.64 11.60 -40.09
CA ARG A 173 11.66 11.71 -41.16
C ARG A 173 12.41 10.42 -41.46
N ARG A 174 12.40 9.45 -40.54
CA ARG A 174 13.01 8.12 -40.74
C ARG A 174 12.02 7.14 -41.36
N GLU A 175 10.73 7.34 -41.08
CA GLU A 175 9.59 6.55 -41.57
C GLU A 175 8.96 7.14 -42.85
N ASP A 176 9.51 8.24 -43.38
CA ASP A 176 9.09 8.97 -44.60
C ASP A 176 7.63 9.51 -44.56
N VAL A 177 7.15 9.86 -43.38
CA VAL A 177 5.81 10.41 -43.11
C VAL A 177 5.82 11.94 -43.25
N GLU A 178 4.93 12.51 -44.07
CA GLU A 178 4.70 13.96 -44.06
C GLU A 178 3.97 14.38 -42.78
N PHE A 179 4.28 15.55 -42.22
CA PHE A 179 3.64 16.03 -40.99
C PHE A 179 3.47 17.54 -40.95
N GLU A 180 2.51 17.99 -40.15
CA GLU A 180 2.32 19.39 -39.77
C GLU A 180 2.90 19.63 -38.38
N GLU A 181 3.63 20.74 -38.20
CA GLU A 181 4.34 21.03 -36.95
C GLU A 181 3.37 21.19 -35.76
N GLU A 182 2.19 21.77 -36.01
CA GLU A 182 1.09 21.92 -35.04
C GLU A 182 0.51 20.56 -34.60
N ALA A 183 0.55 19.53 -35.45
CA ALA A 183 0.10 18.17 -35.12
C ALA A 183 1.10 17.46 -34.21
N LEU A 184 2.41 17.61 -34.47
CA LEU A 184 3.46 17.12 -33.58
C LEU A 184 3.46 17.86 -32.23
N GLU A 185 3.19 19.17 -32.24
CA GLU A 185 2.96 19.93 -31.01
C GLU A 185 1.74 19.38 -30.26
N LYS A 186 0.60 19.12 -30.91
CA LYS A 186 -0.60 18.53 -30.25
C LYS A 186 -0.34 17.17 -29.62
N ILE A 187 0.36 16.23 -30.27
CA ILE A 187 0.75 14.94 -29.66
C ILE A 187 1.65 15.16 -28.42
N ALA A 188 2.57 16.12 -28.48
CA ALA A 188 3.40 16.49 -27.35
C ALA A 188 2.63 17.29 -26.27
N GLU A 189 1.41 17.75 -26.54
CA GLU A 189 0.52 18.40 -25.57
C GLU A 189 -0.29 17.37 -24.77
N SER A 190 -0.87 16.36 -25.42
CA SER A 190 -1.79 15.37 -24.81
C SER A 190 -1.11 14.38 -23.85
N THR A 191 0.16 14.06 -24.07
CA THR A 191 0.86 12.99 -23.34
C THR A 191 1.47 13.39 -22.00
N SER A 192 1.19 14.62 -21.53
CA SER A 192 1.62 15.15 -20.21
C SER A 192 3.12 15.05 -19.89
N GLY A 193 3.98 14.80 -20.89
CA GLY A 193 5.43 14.64 -20.72
C GLY A 193 5.95 13.19 -20.78
N ASP A 194 5.09 12.20 -21.02
CA ASP A 194 5.50 10.84 -21.37
C ASP A 194 5.96 10.77 -22.84
N LEU A 195 7.25 10.52 -23.03
CA LEU A 195 7.86 10.40 -24.37
C LEU A 195 7.51 9.07 -25.06
N ARG A 196 7.31 7.98 -24.31
CA ARG A 196 6.92 6.67 -24.86
C ARG A 196 5.50 6.70 -25.37
N SER A 197 4.57 7.29 -24.61
CA SER A 197 3.19 7.49 -25.07
C SER A 197 3.15 8.39 -26.30
N ALA A 198 3.93 9.48 -26.35
CA ALA A 198 3.99 10.36 -27.53
C ALA A 198 4.47 9.66 -28.81
N VAL A 199 5.39 8.70 -28.68
CA VAL A 199 5.85 7.88 -29.82
C VAL A 199 4.80 6.84 -30.23
N ASN A 200 4.09 6.23 -29.28
CA ASN A 200 2.97 5.31 -29.56
C ASN A 200 1.79 6.03 -30.25
N ASP A 201 1.44 7.23 -29.79
CA ASP A 201 0.35 8.02 -30.37
C ASP A 201 0.73 8.50 -31.79
N LEU A 202 1.98 8.89 -32.01
CA LEU A 202 2.50 9.17 -33.35
C LEU A 202 2.44 7.93 -34.26
N GLN A 203 2.82 6.74 -33.77
CA GLN A 203 2.72 5.50 -34.54
C GLN A 203 1.28 5.18 -34.92
N ALA A 204 0.34 5.31 -33.98
CA ALA A 204 -1.08 5.02 -34.24
C ALA A 204 -1.66 5.88 -35.38
N VAL A 205 -1.39 7.19 -35.38
CA VAL A 205 -1.89 8.08 -36.46
C VAL A 205 -1.14 7.85 -37.78
N ALA A 206 0.17 7.60 -37.73
CA ALA A 206 0.98 7.34 -38.91
C ALA A 206 0.69 5.97 -39.58
N GLU A 207 0.14 5.00 -38.85
CA GLU A 207 -0.36 3.74 -39.44
C GLU A 207 -1.67 3.94 -40.25
N GLU A 208 -2.41 5.04 -40.03
CA GLU A 208 -3.66 5.36 -40.75
C GLU A 208 -3.50 6.41 -41.86
N ALA A 209 -2.49 7.29 -41.80
CA ALA A 209 -2.33 8.41 -42.74
C ALA A 209 -0.91 8.58 -43.32
N GLU A 210 -0.79 8.72 -44.66
CA GLU A 210 0.47 9.08 -45.35
C GLU A 210 0.98 10.50 -45.00
N ARG A 211 0.12 11.34 -44.41
CA ARG A 211 0.42 12.69 -43.96
C ARG A 211 -0.33 12.98 -42.66
N LEU A 212 0.40 13.35 -41.62
CA LEU A 212 -0.10 13.66 -40.28
C LEU A 212 -0.52 15.14 -40.17
N THR A 213 -1.83 15.41 -40.08
CA THR A 213 -2.42 16.74 -39.88
C THR A 213 -2.97 16.92 -38.46
N VAL A 214 -3.37 18.14 -38.11
CA VAL A 214 -3.93 18.44 -36.77
C VAL A 214 -5.27 17.70 -36.54
N ASP A 215 -6.09 17.58 -37.58
CA ASP A 215 -7.41 16.94 -37.48
C ASP A 215 -7.28 15.42 -37.19
N ASP A 216 -6.29 14.75 -37.77
CA ASP A 216 -6.04 13.32 -37.54
C ASP A 216 -5.73 13.05 -36.06
N VAL A 217 -4.91 13.93 -35.45
CA VAL A 217 -4.56 13.90 -34.01
C VAL A 217 -5.76 14.24 -33.11
N VAL A 218 -6.77 14.96 -33.60
CA VAL A 218 -8.04 15.17 -32.87
C VAL A 218 -8.89 13.90 -32.93
N THR A 219 -9.01 13.25 -34.09
CA THR A 219 -9.80 12.01 -34.23
C THR A 219 -9.17 10.80 -33.54
N SER A 220 -7.87 10.85 -33.27
CA SER A 220 -7.13 9.86 -32.50
C SER A 220 -6.85 10.30 -31.05
N GLU A 221 -7.56 11.32 -30.53
CA GLU A 221 -7.57 11.56 -29.09
C GLU A 221 -8.00 10.25 -28.42
N ARG A 222 -7.10 9.69 -27.58
CA ARG A 222 -7.52 8.74 -26.55
C ARG A 222 -8.63 9.41 -25.73
N ASP A 223 -9.43 8.63 -25.02
CA ASP A 223 -10.17 9.16 -23.87
C ASP A 223 -9.13 9.65 -22.83
N THR A 224 -8.63 10.87 -23.01
CA THR A 224 -7.67 11.51 -22.12
C THR A 224 -8.43 11.94 -20.90
N THR A 225 -8.31 11.15 -19.83
CA THR A 225 -8.80 11.45 -18.48
C THR A 225 -8.79 12.96 -18.23
N GLU A 226 -9.97 13.58 -18.18
CA GLU A 226 -10.08 14.96 -17.73
C GLU A 226 -9.49 15.00 -16.33
N GLY A 227 -8.47 15.84 -16.13
CA GLY A 227 -7.75 15.91 -14.86
C GLY A 227 -8.78 16.16 -13.76
N ILE A 228 -8.82 15.31 -12.74
CA ILE A 228 -9.87 15.37 -11.68
C ILE A 228 -10.00 16.78 -11.04
N PHE A 229 -8.93 17.57 -11.04
CA PHE A 229 -8.95 18.97 -10.59
C PHE A 229 -9.63 19.94 -11.57
N ASP A 230 -9.48 19.71 -12.88
CA ASP A 230 -10.10 20.50 -13.95
C ASP A 230 -11.59 20.14 -14.07
N PHE A 231 -11.91 18.84 -14.09
CA PHE A 231 -13.28 18.33 -13.96
C PHE A 231 -13.99 18.90 -12.73
N LEU A 232 -13.29 18.98 -11.58
CA LEU A 232 -13.86 19.60 -10.37
C LEU A 232 -14.14 21.09 -10.55
N ASP A 233 -13.29 21.87 -11.24
CA ASP A 233 -13.60 23.30 -11.52
C ASP A 233 -14.79 23.41 -12.48
N GLU A 234 -14.80 22.61 -13.55
CA GLU A 234 -15.86 22.60 -14.55
C GLU A 234 -17.22 22.17 -13.96
N LEU A 235 -17.27 21.07 -13.20
CA LEU A 235 -18.44 20.60 -12.46
C LEU A 235 -18.96 21.67 -11.48
N ILE A 236 -18.06 22.19 -10.64
CA ILE A 236 -18.43 23.10 -9.55
C ILE A 236 -18.84 24.46 -10.11
N LYS A 237 -18.23 24.96 -11.19
CA LYS A 237 -18.38 26.36 -11.62
C LYS A 237 -19.08 26.57 -12.96
N GLU A 238 -18.80 25.76 -13.97
CA GLU A 238 -19.10 26.10 -15.37
C GLU A 238 -20.19 25.23 -16.00
N ARG A 239 -20.01 23.90 -16.03
CA ARG A 239 -20.88 22.94 -16.73
C ARG A 239 -22.30 22.97 -16.16
N ASP A 240 -23.30 22.75 -17.02
CA ASP A 240 -24.66 22.44 -16.56
C ASP A 240 -24.79 20.96 -16.17
N ALA A 241 -25.97 20.55 -15.73
CA ALA A 241 -26.22 19.18 -15.27
C ALA A 241 -26.00 18.10 -16.36
N GLU A 242 -26.16 18.43 -17.64
CA GLU A 242 -25.96 17.49 -18.75
C GLU A 242 -24.47 17.43 -19.16
N GLY A 243 -23.81 18.58 -19.19
CA GLY A 243 -22.36 18.69 -19.44
C GLY A 243 -21.52 18.03 -18.33
N ALA A 244 -21.90 18.23 -17.07
CA ALA A 244 -21.22 17.63 -15.91
C ALA A 244 -21.36 16.10 -15.87
N LEU A 245 -22.51 15.56 -16.32
CA LEU A 245 -22.69 14.12 -16.44
C LEU A 245 -21.85 13.52 -17.57
N ARG A 246 -21.72 14.20 -18.71
CA ARG A 246 -20.85 13.75 -19.81
C ARG A 246 -19.39 13.72 -19.39
N ALA A 247 -18.88 14.86 -18.90
CA ALA A 247 -17.51 15.00 -18.42
C ALA A 247 -17.13 13.93 -17.39
N SER A 248 -18.09 13.51 -16.54
CA SER A 248 -17.84 12.45 -15.54
C SER A 248 -17.70 11.02 -16.08
N TYR A 249 -17.90 10.78 -17.38
CA TYR A 249 -17.48 9.54 -18.05
C TYR A 249 -16.05 9.63 -18.57
N ASP A 250 -15.55 10.85 -18.75
CA ASP A 250 -14.23 11.16 -19.29
C ASP A 250 -13.18 11.27 -18.16
N VAL A 251 -13.52 10.83 -16.93
CA VAL A 251 -12.66 10.85 -15.72
C VAL A 251 -12.39 9.42 -15.24
N ASP A 252 -11.11 9.05 -15.14
CA ASP A 252 -10.61 7.76 -14.65
C ASP A 252 -10.59 7.68 -13.11
N GLU A 253 -11.76 7.82 -12.50
CA GLU A 253 -12.03 7.67 -11.07
C GLU A 253 -13.28 6.80 -10.90
N THR A 254 -13.27 5.80 -10.02
CA THR A 254 -14.50 4.99 -9.84
C THR A 254 -15.62 5.84 -9.21
N PRO A 255 -16.91 5.52 -9.41
CA PRO A 255 -18.00 6.27 -8.77
C PRO A 255 -17.92 6.32 -7.23
N ASP A 256 -17.23 5.37 -6.60
CA ASP A 256 -16.96 5.39 -5.17
C ASP A 256 -15.86 6.42 -4.80
N GLU A 257 -14.88 6.66 -5.65
CA GLU A 257 -13.77 7.61 -5.45
C GLU A 257 -14.15 9.03 -5.90
N LEU A 258 -14.79 9.16 -7.06
CA LEU A 258 -15.35 10.41 -7.58
C LEU A 258 -16.31 11.07 -6.57
N LEU A 259 -17.11 10.27 -5.84
CA LEU A 259 -17.95 10.77 -4.76
C LEU A 259 -17.13 11.47 -3.66
N ASN A 260 -16.01 10.86 -3.25
CA ASN A 260 -15.12 11.39 -2.21
C ASN A 260 -14.40 12.67 -2.68
N TRP A 261 -14.01 12.72 -3.97
CA TRP A 261 -13.44 13.91 -4.59
C TRP A 261 -14.41 15.08 -4.56
N ILE A 262 -15.68 14.86 -4.92
CA ILE A 262 -16.71 15.91 -4.95
C ILE A 262 -17.08 16.33 -3.52
N GLU A 263 -17.25 15.38 -2.58
CA GLU A 263 -17.65 15.66 -1.19
C GLU A 263 -16.70 16.63 -0.46
N ASP A 264 -15.38 16.39 -0.52
CA ASP A 264 -14.39 17.22 0.18
C ASP A 264 -14.03 18.53 -0.58
N ASN A 265 -14.48 18.72 -1.82
CA ASN A 265 -14.15 19.89 -2.65
C ASN A 265 -15.32 20.88 -2.89
N VAL A 266 -16.57 20.41 -3.03
CA VAL A 266 -17.75 21.28 -3.18
C VAL A 266 -17.89 22.37 -2.07
N PRO A 267 -17.58 22.12 -0.79
CA PRO A 267 -17.66 23.14 0.27
C PRO A 267 -16.70 24.34 0.13
N LYS A 268 -15.83 24.35 -0.91
CA LYS A 268 -14.88 25.45 -1.18
C LYS A 268 -15.51 26.60 -1.97
N ASP A 269 -16.57 26.31 -2.72
CA ASP A 269 -17.27 27.26 -3.59
C ASP A 269 -18.79 27.32 -3.33
N TYR A 270 -19.39 26.29 -2.74
CA TYR A 270 -20.82 26.23 -2.46
C TYR A 270 -21.08 26.56 -0.99
N GLU A 271 -22.08 27.41 -0.72
CA GLU A 271 -22.39 27.87 0.64
C GLU A 271 -23.85 27.68 1.05
N GLY A 272 -24.08 27.57 2.36
CA GLY A 272 -25.41 27.61 2.97
C GLY A 272 -26.40 26.62 2.36
N ALA A 273 -27.49 27.14 1.80
CA ALA A 273 -28.57 26.33 1.26
C ALA A 273 -28.29 25.75 -0.15
N GLU A 274 -27.26 26.20 -0.86
CA GLU A 274 -26.77 25.58 -2.10
C GLU A 274 -25.95 24.33 -1.75
N LEU A 275 -25.01 24.49 -0.82
CA LEU A 275 -24.22 23.40 -0.24
C LEU A 275 -25.12 22.30 0.37
N ALA A 276 -26.21 22.68 1.02
CA ALA A 276 -27.18 21.74 1.58
C ALA A 276 -27.91 20.91 0.51
N ASP A 277 -28.23 21.49 -0.64
CA ASP A 277 -28.85 20.76 -1.77
C ASP A 277 -27.83 19.79 -2.39
N ALA A 278 -26.58 20.24 -2.62
CA ALA A 278 -25.49 19.41 -3.11
C ALA A 278 -25.24 18.18 -2.21
N TYR A 279 -25.12 18.37 -0.90
CA TYR A 279 -25.02 17.26 0.06
C TYR A 279 -26.27 16.37 0.08
N GLY A 280 -27.44 16.91 -0.24
CA GLY A 280 -28.67 16.12 -0.43
C GLY A 280 -28.55 15.12 -1.58
N PHE A 281 -27.94 15.53 -2.70
CA PHE A 281 -27.64 14.64 -3.83
C PHE A 281 -26.50 13.67 -3.51
N LEU A 282 -25.37 14.14 -2.95
CA LEU A 282 -24.24 13.28 -2.55
C LEU A 282 -24.65 12.18 -1.55
N SER A 283 -25.51 12.51 -0.57
CA SER A 283 -26.09 11.52 0.35
C SER A 283 -27.01 10.51 -0.34
N ASN A 284 -27.62 10.87 -1.48
CA ASN A 284 -28.39 9.94 -2.30
C ASN A 284 -27.49 9.08 -3.20
N ALA A 285 -26.35 9.60 -3.66
CA ALA A 285 -25.34 8.85 -4.39
C ALA A 285 -24.74 7.72 -3.53
N ASP A 286 -24.30 7.99 -2.29
CA ASP A 286 -23.80 6.93 -1.39
C ASP A 286 -24.87 5.85 -1.12
N ARG A 287 -26.17 6.20 -1.05
CA ARG A 287 -27.25 5.21 -0.93
C ARG A 287 -27.37 4.30 -2.15
N TRP A 288 -27.00 4.77 -3.35
CA TRP A 288 -26.91 3.93 -4.54
C TRP A 288 -25.65 3.08 -4.55
N LEU A 289 -24.49 3.64 -4.18
CA LEU A 289 -23.25 2.86 -4.02
C LEU A 289 -23.41 1.77 -2.94
N GLY A 290 -24.07 2.06 -1.82
CA GLY A 290 -24.45 1.09 -0.80
C GLY A 290 -25.31 -0.06 -1.33
N ARG A 291 -26.13 0.17 -2.38
CA ARG A 291 -26.86 -0.90 -3.09
C ARG A 291 -25.95 -1.69 -4.02
N VAL A 292 -25.04 -1.04 -4.76
CA VAL A 292 -24.00 -1.72 -5.56
C VAL A 292 -23.19 -2.66 -4.66
N ARG A 293 -22.61 -2.13 -3.57
CA ARG A 293 -21.82 -2.88 -2.59
C ARG A 293 -22.59 -4.06 -1.97
N ALA A 294 -23.91 -3.94 -1.77
CA ALA A 294 -24.75 -4.98 -1.17
C ALA A 294 -25.33 -6.01 -2.16
N THR A 295 -25.34 -5.74 -3.47
CA THR A 295 -25.95 -6.62 -4.49
C THR A 295 -25.00 -7.06 -5.60
N GLN A 296 -23.83 -6.42 -5.70
CA GLN A 296 -22.88 -6.50 -6.81
C GLN A 296 -23.50 -6.15 -8.19
N ASP A 297 -24.62 -5.41 -8.20
CA ASP A 297 -25.26 -4.89 -9.40
C ASP A 297 -24.71 -3.50 -9.75
N TYR A 298 -23.69 -3.49 -10.60
CA TYR A 298 -23.04 -2.28 -11.10
C TYR A 298 -23.96 -1.42 -12.00
N SER A 299 -25.14 -1.92 -12.43
CA SER A 299 -26.10 -1.11 -13.20
C SER A 299 -26.74 0.03 -12.39
N TYR A 300 -26.54 0.04 -11.06
CA TYR A 300 -26.90 1.15 -10.19
C TYR A 300 -25.87 2.30 -10.19
N TRP A 301 -24.64 2.11 -10.70
CA TRP A 301 -23.64 3.19 -10.72
C TRP A 301 -24.12 4.43 -11.45
N ARG A 302 -24.85 4.31 -12.57
CA ARG A 302 -25.47 5.45 -13.27
C ARG A 302 -26.27 6.36 -12.33
N TYR A 303 -27.04 5.79 -11.40
CA TYR A 303 -27.84 6.58 -10.46
C TYR A 303 -26.99 7.22 -9.35
N ALA A 304 -25.81 6.66 -9.04
CA ALA A 304 -24.85 7.34 -8.18
C ALA A 304 -24.21 8.52 -8.93
N THR A 305 -23.73 8.32 -10.16
CA THR A 305 -23.14 9.36 -11.02
C THR A 305 -24.12 10.49 -11.28
N ASP A 306 -25.34 10.20 -11.72
CA ASP A 306 -26.45 11.16 -11.90
C ASP A 306 -26.65 12.07 -10.67
N ASN A 307 -26.47 11.54 -9.46
CA ASN A 307 -26.62 12.31 -8.23
C ASN A 307 -25.36 13.11 -7.88
N MET A 308 -24.17 12.50 -7.93
CA MET A 308 -22.94 13.18 -7.53
C MET A 308 -22.46 14.24 -8.53
N THR A 309 -22.80 14.12 -9.82
CA THR A 309 -22.35 15.07 -10.86
C THR A 309 -23.49 15.98 -11.33
N ALA A 310 -24.48 15.45 -12.06
CA ALA A 310 -25.62 16.23 -12.54
C ALA A 310 -26.43 16.88 -11.40
N GLY A 311 -26.65 16.16 -10.29
CA GLY A 311 -27.32 16.69 -9.10
C GLY A 311 -26.56 17.84 -8.42
N VAL A 312 -25.23 17.72 -8.29
CA VAL A 312 -24.39 18.78 -7.72
C VAL A 312 -24.37 20.01 -8.64
N ALA A 313 -24.13 19.85 -9.94
CA ALA A 313 -24.18 20.95 -10.91
C ALA A 313 -25.57 21.64 -10.93
N ALA A 314 -26.65 20.87 -10.83
CA ALA A 314 -28.03 21.40 -10.76
C ALA A 314 -28.35 22.14 -9.45
N SER A 315 -27.57 21.93 -8.38
CA SER A 315 -27.74 22.66 -7.11
C SER A 315 -27.11 24.05 -7.10
N ARG A 316 -26.20 24.34 -8.04
CA ARG A 316 -25.43 25.59 -8.17
C ARG A 316 -26.33 26.83 -8.29
N ARG A 317 -25.94 27.92 -7.63
CA ARG A 317 -26.74 29.16 -7.58
C ARG A 317 -25.94 30.37 -8.04
N GLY A 318 -26.15 30.71 -9.30
CA GLY A 318 -25.45 31.80 -9.98
C GLY A 318 -24.07 31.37 -10.47
N ASP A 319 -23.37 32.32 -11.09
CA ASP A 319 -22.04 32.11 -11.63
C ASP A 319 -21.01 31.99 -10.48
N LYS A 320 -20.14 30.99 -10.56
CA LYS A 320 -18.95 30.86 -9.70
C LYS A 320 -17.74 31.41 -10.44
N GLY A 321 -16.71 31.84 -9.70
CA GLY A 321 -15.53 32.41 -10.32
C GLY A 321 -14.46 32.83 -9.33
N GLY A 322 -13.23 32.96 -9.84
CA GLY A 322 -12.04 33.00 -9.01
C GLY A 322 -11.36 31.62 -8.94
N TRP A 323 -10.10 31.62 -8.53
CA TRP A 323 -9.29 30.40 -8.47
C TRP A 323 -9.51 29.66 -7.16
N THR A 324 -9.87 28.38 -7.24
CA THR A 324 -10.04 27.49 -6.08
C THR A 324 -8.88 26.50 -6.01
N ARG A 325 -8.40 26.22 -4.80
CA ARG A 325 -7.44 25.12 -4.57
C ARG A 325 -8.16 23.83 -4.21
N TYR A 326 -8.50 23.03 -5.22
CA TYR A 326 -8.90 21.64 -4.99
C TYR A 326 -7.74 20.80 -4.44
N GLY A 327 -8.07 19.61 -3.95
CA GLY A 327 -7.10 18.71 -3.32
C GLY A 327 -7.69 17.31 -3.10
N PRO A 328 -6.83 16.30 -2.87
CA PRO A 328 -7.24 14.91 -2.74
C PRO A 328 -8.14 14.67 -1.52
N PRO A 329 -9.03 13.67 -1.58
CA PRO A 329 -9.93 13.33 -0.49
C PRO A 329 -9.21 13.13 0.83
N SER A 330 -9.60 13.95 1.81
CA SER A 330 -9.18 13.77 3.19
C SER A 330 -9.73 12.47 3.78
N TYR A 331 -10.78 11.88 3.19
CA TYR A 331 -11.26 10.53 3.53
C TYR A 331 -10.14 9.49 3.51
N TRP A 332 -9.34 9.40 2.44
CA TRP A 332 -8.26 8.42 2.33
C TRP A 332 -7.19 8.59 3.42
N SER A 333 -6.75 9.83 3.67
CA SER A 333 -5.76 10.11 4.73
C SER A 333 -6.34 9.89 6.14
N LYS A 334 -7.61 10.22 6.38
CA LYS A 334 -8.35 9.84 7.60
C LYS A 334 -8.37 8.31 7.77
N LEU A 335 -8.58 7.56 6.69
CA LEU A 335 -8.71 6.09 6.70
C LEU A 335 -7.36 5.42 7.02
N GLY A 336 -6.27 5.88 6.40
CA GLY A 336 -4.90 5.47 6.73
C GLY A 336 -4.53 5.81 8.18
N ARG A 337 -4.64 7.09 8.57
CA ARG A 337 -4.29 7.58 9.92
C ARG A 337 -5.06 6.87 11.04
N THR A 338 -6.31 6.48 10.80
CA THR A 338 -7.14 5.75 11.79
C THR A 338 -7.03 4.24 11.69
N LYS A 339 -6.23 3.65 10.78
CA LYS A 339 -6.13 2.19 10.61
C LYS A 339 -5.70 1.50 11.91
N GLY A 340 -4.60 1.93 12.54
CA GLY A 340 -4.16 1.41 13.84
C GLY A 340 -5.22 1.59 14.93
N THR A 341 -5.75 2.81 15.07
CA THR A 341 -6.82 3.16 16.02
C THR A 341 -8.07 2.28 15.89
N ARG A 342 -8.46 1.92 14.66
CA ARG A 342 -9.58 1.02 14.39
C ARG A 342 -9.23 -0.43 14.71
N ASN A 343 -8.06 -0.92 14.29
CA ASN A 343 -7.60 -2.27 14.59
C ASN A 343 -7.56 -2.54 16.11
N THR A 344 -6.97 -1.65 16.91
CA THR A 344 -6.93 -1.79 18.38
C THR A 344 -8.33 -1.80 18.98
N ARG A 345 -9.19 -0.84 18.59
CA ARG A 345 -10.61 -0.80 19.01
C ARG A 345 -11.34 -2.11 18.72
N ASP A 346 -11.06 -2.70 17.55
CA ASP A 346 -11.81 -3.83 17.04
C ASP A 346 -11.33 -5.16 17.66
N SER A 347 -10.02 -5.32 17.91
CA SER A 347 -9.47 -6.37 18.81
C SER A 347 -10.16 -6.37 20.17
N ILE A 348 -10.21 -5.22 20.84
CA ILE A 348 -10.87 -5.10 22.16
C ILE A 348 -12.37 -5.43 22.05
N ALA A 349 -13.02 -4.98 20.98
CA ALA A 349 -14.44 -5.23 20.75
C ALA A 349 -14.74 -6.72 20.49
N GLU A 350 -13.81 -7.46 19.88
CA GLU A 350 -13.90 -8.90 19.65
C GLU A 350 -13.73 -9.70 20.96
N ARG A 351 -12.71 -9.39 21.79
CA ARG A 351 -12.51 -10.06 23.10
C ARG A 351 -13.70 -9.86 24.05
N ILE A 352 -14.26 -8.65 24.11
CA ILE A 352 -15.47 -8.37 24.90
C ILE A 352 -16.69 -9.08 24.29
N ALA A 353 -16.83 -9.13 22.96
CA ALA A 353 -17.96 -9.78 22.29
C ALA A 353 -17.99 -11.29 22.55
N GLU A 354 -16.84 -11.96 22.48
CA GLU A 354 -16.67 -13.40 22.77
C GLU A 354 -17.05 -13.70 24.23
N ARG A 355 -16.53 -12.93 25.19
CA ARG A 355 -16.77 -13.13 26.63
C ARG A 355 -18.21 -12.86 27.06
N GLU A 356 -18.81 -11.77 26.58
CA GLU A 356 -20.14 -11.32 27.00
C GLU A 356 -21.28 -11.86 26.12
N GLY A 357 -20.97 -12.69 25.10
CA GLY A 357 -21.96 -13.26 24.18
C GLY A 357 -22.67 -12.22 23.30
N ALA A 358 -21.99 -11.12 22.99
CA ALA A 358 -22.55 -9.96 22.28
C ALA A 358 -22.01 -9.85 20.84
N SER A 359 -22.61 -9.00 20.00
CA SER A 359 -22.01 -8.69 18.70
C SER A 359 -20.91 -7.63 18.83
N VAL A 360 -19.84 -7.76 18.04
CA VAL A 360 -18.74 -6.75 17.96
C VAL A 360 -19.28 -5.35 17.66
N ALA A 361 -20.34 -5.25 16.85
CA ALA A 361 -21.02 -3.98 16.55
C ALA A 361 -21.74 -3.38 17.78
N THR A 362 -22.42 -4.22 18.58
CA THR A 362 -23.04 -3.84 19.85
C THR A 362 -21.97 -3.36 20.82
N VAL A 363 -20.91 -4.14 21.03
CA VAL A 363 -19.80 -3.80 21.95
C VAL A 363 -19.16 -2.46 21.57
N ARG A 364 -18.83 -2.28 20.29
CA ARG A 364 -18.24 -1.05 19.75
C ARG A 364 -19.11 0.20 19.96
N ARG A 365 -20.44 0.03 19.95
CA ARG A 365 -21.41 1.14 20.07
C ARG A 365 -21.88 1.42 21.50
N GLU A 366 -22.04 0.37 22.31
CA GLU A 366 -22.83 0.40 23.56
C GLU A 366 -22.06 -0.08 24.80
N VAL A 367 -20.84 -0.61 24.65
CA VAL A 367 -20.00 -1.06 25.78
C VAL A 367 -18.70 -0.26 25.85
N LEU A 368 -17.91 -0.23 24.77
CA LEU A 368 -16.60 0.44 24.73
C LEU A 368 -16.63 1.92 25.15
N PRO A 369 -17.59 2.77 24.70
CA PRO A 369 -17.66 4.17 25.13
C PRO A 369 -17.89 4.33 26.65
N PHE A 370 -18.65 3.42 27.26
CA PHE A 370 -18.93 3.46 28.70
C PHE A 370 -17.75 2.92 29.52
N LEU A 371 -17.09 1.84 29.07
CA LEU A 371 -15.83 1.38 29.68
C LEU A 371 -14.80 2.51 29.68
N SER A 372 -14.58 3.14 28.53
CA SER A 372 -13.64 4.26 28.38
C SER A 372 -13.96 5.43 29.33
N ALA A 373 -15.23 5.84 29.42
CA ALA A 373 -15.65 6.89 30.35
C ALA A 373 -15.44 6.51 31.83
N MET A 374 -15.68 5.24 32.21
CA MET A 374 -15.50 4.76 33.58
C MET A 374 -14.04 4.56 33.99
N THR A 375 -13.17 4.17 33.05
CA THR A 375 -11.73 3.92 33.29
C THR A 375 -10.82 5.07 32.83
N HIS A 376 -11.37 6.23 32.45
CA HIS A 376 -10.63 7.36 31.88
C HIS A 376 -9.38 7.76 32.70
N HIS A 377 -8.23 7.88 32.05
CA HIS A 377 -6.88 8.03 32.61
C HIS A 377 -6.57 7.06 33.78
N CYS A 378 -7.14 5.86 33.75
CA CYS A 378 -7.10 4.87 34.81
C CYS A 378 -7.51 5.46 36.19
N LYS A 379 -8.48 6.38 36.23
CA LYS A 379 -8.90 7.07 37.49
C LYS A 379 -9.44 6.07 38.52
N ASN A 380 -10.22 5.09 38.06
CA ASN A 380 -10.69 3.98 38.88
C ASN A 380 -9.78 2.76 38.67
N ARG A 381 -8.67 2.65 39.43
CA ARG A 381 -7.67 1.57 39.22
C ARG A 381 -8.29 0.19 39.34
N ASP A 382 -9.02 -0.09 40.43
CA ASP A 382 -9.71 -1.37 40.67
C ASP A 382 -10.56 -1.81 39.47
N LEU A 383 -11.45 -0.92 38.98
CA LEU A 383 -12.26 -1.23 37.80
C LEU A 383 -11.41 -1.44 36.53
N THR A 384 -10.32 -0.69 36.37
CA THR A 384 -9.44 -0.81 35.19
C THR A 384 -8.64 -2.11 35.22
N VAL A 385 -8.15 -2.54 36.39
CA VAL A 385 -7.50 -3.84 36.60
C VAL A 385 -8.49 -4.97 36.35
N ARG A 386 -9.70 -4.92 36.93
CA ARG A 386 -10.74 -5.93 36.70
C ARG A 386 -11.20 -5.98 35.24
N MET A 387 -11.21 -4.85 34.51
CA MET A 387 -11.47 -4.79 33.07
C MET A 387 -10.34 -5.45 32.26
N ALA A 388 -9.08 -5.12 32.54
CA ALA A 388 -7.92 -5.69 31.85
C ALA A 388 -7.79 -7.20 32.11
N ALA A 389 -8.08 -7.65 33.33
CA ALA A 389 -8.14 -9.07 33.68
C ALA A 389 -9.31 -9.78 32.99
N ALA A 390 -10.50 -9.17 32.97
CA ALA A 390 -11.70 -9.77 32.39
C ALA A 390 -11.57 -10.04 30.88
N TYR A 391 -11.04 -9.08 30.12
CA TYR A 391 -10.95 -9.15 28.66
C TYR A 391 -9.52 -9.40 28.13
N ASP A 392 -8.61 -9.83 29.00
CA ASP A 392 -7.21 -10.17 28.70
C ASP A 392 -6.37 -9.04 28.05
N LEU A 393 -6.71 -7.78 28.34
CA LEU A 393 -6.21 -6.62 27.58
C LEU A 393 -4.71 -6.35 27.79
N ASP A 394 -4.00 -6.07 26.70
CA ASP A 394 -2.58 -5.65 26.74
C ASP A 394 -2.42 -4.15 27.06
N GLU A 395 -1.18 -3.69 27.23
CA GLU A 395 -0.87 -2.29 27.58
C GLU A 395 -1.36 -1.27 26.53
N SER A 396 -1.32 -1.62 25.25
CA SER A 396 -1.82 -0.76 24.17
C SER A 396 -3.35 -0.71 24.14
N GLU A 397 -4.00 -1.82 24.49
CA GLU A 397 -5.46 -1.91 24.60
C GLU A 397 -6.00 -1.20 25.85
N VAL A 398 -5.34 -1.37 27.01
CA VAL A 398 -5.65 -0.62 28.23
C VAL A 398 -5.39 0.88 28.02
N SER A 399 -4.27 1.26 27.40
CA SER A 399 -3.98 2.64 26.97
C SER A 399 -5.11 3.20 26.10
N PHE A 400 -5.54 2.45 25.08
CA PHE A 400 -6.59 2.82 24.16
C PHE A 400 -7.93 3.06 24.86
N VAL A 401 -8.43 2.11 25.67
CA VAL A 401 -9.72 2.27 26.36
C VAL A 401 -9.66 3.43 27.36
N THR A 402 -8.57 3.55 28.11
CA THR A 402 -8.46 4.53 29.19
C THR A 402 -8.10 5.93 28.72
N GLY A 403 -7.61 6.11 27.49
CA GLY A 403 -7.04 7.38 27.03
C GLY A 403 -5.81 7.80 27.83
N SER A 404 -5.02 6.85 28.33
CA SER A 404 -3.69 7.10 28.92
C SER A 404 -2.59 6.82 27.91
N GLY A 405 -1.45 7.50 28.00
CA GLY A 405 -0.27 7.19 27.18
C GLY A 405 0.20 5.75 27.41
N LYS A 406 0.60 5.06 26.34
CA LYS A 406 0.96 3.62 26.36
C LYS A 406 2.03 3.33 27.41
N ASP A 407 3.11 4.12 27.37
CA ASP A 407 4.33 3.90 28.15
C ASP A 407 4.25 4.50 29.57
N THR A 408 3.03 4.76 30.06
CA THR A 408 2.84 5.22 31.43
C THR A 408 3.02 4.03 32.39
N ASN A 409 3.90 4.16 33.40
CA ASN A 409 4.03 3.19 34.51
C ASN A 409 2.67 2.79 35.15
N LYS A 410 1.66 3.68 35.06
CA LYS A 410 0.28 3.44 35.52
C LYS A 410 -0.49 2.42 34.67
N VAL A 411 -0.21 2.31 33.38
CA VAL A 411 -0.81 1.33 32.46
C VAL A 411 -0.11 -0.02 32.63
N GLN A 412 1.22 -0.05 32.57
CA GLN A 412 2.05 -1.24 32.81
C GLN A 412 1.69 -1.92 34.14
N SER A 413 1.64 -1.14 35.24
CA SER A 413 1.23 -1.66 36.54
C SER A 413 -0.24 -2.08 36.63
N ILE A 414 -1.12 -1.70 35.71
CA ILE A 414 -2.50 -2.21 35.67
C ILE A 414 -2.57 -3.55 34.96
N VAL A 415 -1.77 -3.76 33.91
CA VAL A 415 -1.63 -5.04 33.22
C VAL A 415 -0.93 -6.07 34.13
N ALA A 416 0.03 -5.63 34.95
CA ALA A 416 0.65 -6.46 35.99
C ALA A 416 -0.35 -6.92 37.06
N ASP A 417 -1.06 -5.99 37.74
CA ASP A 417 -2.13 -6.34 38.70
C ASP A 417 -3.19 -7.27 38.06
N ALA A 418 -3.50 -7.07 36.77
CA ALA A 418 -4.48 -7.88 36.04
C ALA A 418 -3.98 -9.29 35.70
N ALA A 419 -2.67 -9.47 35.50
CA ALA A 419 -2.06 -10.79 35.32
C ALA A 419 -2.04 -11.58 36.64
N GLU A 420 -1.73 -10.92 37.76
CA GLU A 420 -1.81 -11.50 39.10
C GLU A 420 -3.25 -11.96 39.43
N LEU A 421 -4.25 -11.08 39.21
CA LEU A 421 -5.67 -11.40 39.42
C LEU A 421 -6.15 -12.59 38.56
N LYS A 422 -5.68 -12.71 37.31
CA LYS A 422 -5.97 -13.88 36.45
C LYS A 422 -5.31 -15.16 36.99
N ALA A 423 -4.08 -15.08 37.51
CA ALA A 423 -3.39 -16.23 38.08
C ALA A 423 -4.08 -16.72 39.36
N ASP A 424 -4.44 -15.82 40.28
CA ASP A 424 -5.18 -16.14 41.51
C ASP A 424 -6.53 -16.81 41.19
N ALA A 425 -7.30 -16.25 40.24
CA ALA A 425 -8.58 -16.85 39.83
C ALA A 425 -8.43 -18.26 39.22
N ALA A 426 -7.33 -18.52 38.49
CA ALA A 426 -7.02 -19.85 37.98
C ALA A 426 -6.62 -20.84 39.09
N VAL A 427 -5.93 -20.37 40.15
CA VAL A 427 -5.62 -21.15 41.35
C VAL A 427 -6.88 -21.45 42.16
N GLU A 428 -7.80 -20.50 42.34
CA GLU A 428 -9.09 -20.75 43.01
C GLU A 428 -9.98 -21.73 42.23
N HIS A 429 -10.05 -21.62 40.90
CA HIS A 429 -10.83 -22.55 40.08
C HIS A 429 -10.24 -23.98 40.08
N SER A 430 -8.91 -24.13 40.00
CA SER A 430 -8.25 -25.44 40.05
C SER A 430 -8.27 -26.06 41.46
N GLY A 431 -8.17 -25.25 42.52
CA GLY A 431 -8.35 -25.68 43.91
C GLY A 431 -9.76 -26.20 44.19
N ASN A 432 -10.80 -25.51 43.71
CA ASN A 432 -12.18 -25.99 43.82
C ASN A 432 -12.41 -27.30 43.05
N ALA A 433 -11.84 -27.47 41.86
CA ALA A 433 -11.92 -28.72 41.09
C ALA A 433 -11.32 -29.92 41.85
N PHE A 434 -10.25 -29.71 42.64
CA PHE A 434 -9.69 -30.74 43.52
C PHE A 434 -10.62 -31.08 44.70
N PHE A 435 -11.18 -30.07 45.38
CA PHE A 435 -12.09 -30.30 46.52
C PHE A 435 -13.46 -30.87 46.11
N GLU A 436 -13.93 -30.62 44.89
CA GLU A 436 -15.17 -31.21 44.37
C GLU A 436 -14.98 -32.69 44.02
N ALA A 437 -13.78 -33.09 43.55
CA ALA A 437 -13.43 -34.50 43.36
C ALA A 437 -13.45 -35.28 44.70
N GLU A 438 -12.81 -34.76 45.76
CA GLU A 438 -12.83 -35.40 47.08
C GLU A 438 -14.24 -35.59 47.64
N ARG A 439 -15.16 -34.63 47.42
CA ARG A 439 -16.56 -34.75 47.84
C ARG A 439 -17.36 -35.80 47.08
N SER A 440 -16.94 -36.19 45.88
CA SER A 440 -17.57 -37.31 45.15
C SER A 440 -17.17 -38.69 45.70
N SER A 441 -16.04 -38.78 46.41
CA SER A 441 -15.49 -40.07 46.87
C SER A 441 -16.02 -40.58 48.22
N ASP A 442 -16.75 -39.77 49.00
CA ASP A 442 -17.08 -40.08 50.41
C ASP A 442 -18.54 -40.57 50.64
N GLU A 443 -19.33 -40.81 49.58
CA GLU A 443 -20.73 -41.30 49.68
C GLU A 443 -21.03 -42.55 48.82
N SER A 444 -20.30 -43.65 49.02
CA SER A 444 -20.65 -44.95 48.38
C SER A 444 -20.13 -46.25 49.04
N THR A 445 -20.32 -46.48 50.36
CA THR A 445 -20.01 -47.80 50.98
C THR A 445 -21.05 -48.33 51.99
N VAL A 446 -22.23 -48.75 51.51
CA VAL A 446 -23.04 -49.81 52.17
C VAL A 446 -23.68 -50.73 51.12
N SER A 447 -23.35 -52.02 51.14
CA SER A 447 -24.09 -53.10 50.47
C SER A 447 -25.08 -53.76 51.46
N THR A 448 -26.05 -54.61 51.12
CA THR A 448 -26.18 -55.58 50.01
C THR A 448 -27.64 -56.08 49.92
N ALA A 449 -28.03 -56.73 48.81
CA ALA A 449 -28.80 -58.00 48.75
C ALA A 449 -29.98 -58.07 47.74
N ASP A 450 -29.96 -59.17 46.97
CA ASP A 450 -31.10 -60.00 46.51
C ASP A 450 -32.14 -59.53 45.45
N THR A 451 -31.89 -59.97 44.19
CA THR A 451 -32.64 -61.09 43.54
C THR A 451 -33.63 -60.83 42.35
N GLU A 452 -33.38 -61.60 41.28
CA GLU A 452 -34.25 -62.10 40.16
C GLU A 452 -34.65 -61.26 38.91
N ALA A 453 -34.32 -61.86 37.74
CA ALA A 453 -34.94 -61.81 36.38
C ALA A 453 -35.09 -60.47 35.60
N GLY A 454 -34.95 -60.43 34.26
CA GLY A 454 -34.56 -61.46 33.26
C GLY A 454 -34.88 -61.01 31.81
N ASP A 455 -34.24 -61.64 30.80
CA ASP A 455 -34.38 -61.46 29.31
C ASP A 455 -34.07 -60.03 28.75
N ASP A 456 -33.70 -59.80 27.47
CA ASP A 456 -33.51 -60.68 26.28
C ASP A 456 -32.38 -60.15 25.34
N GLY A 457 -32.10 -60.85 24.23
CA GLY A 457 -31.09 -60.66 23.14
C GLY A 457 -30.27 -59.35 23.00
N ASP A 458 -28.96 -59.35 22.75
CA ASP A 458 -28.14 -60.08 21.73
C ASP A 458 -28.34 -59.61 20.26
N GLU A 459 -27.39 -58.83 19.74
CA GLU A 459 -26.49 -59.31 18.66
C GLU A 459 -25.25 -58.39 18.45
N SER A 460 -24.25 -58.95 17.76
CA SER A 460 -22.89 -58.45 17.44
C SER A 460 -22.82 -57.16 16.56
N ASN A 461 -21.67 -56.52 16.22
CA ASN A 461 -20.31 -57.07 15.98
C ASN A 461 -19.18 -56.00 15.87
N GLU A 462 -17.92 -56.39 16.21
CA GLU A 462 -16.56 -56.02 15.70
C GLU A 462 -16.18 -54.56 15.26
N GLN A 463 -14.93 -54.04 15.31
CA GLN A 463 -13.56 -54.40 15.78
C GLN A 463 -12.77 -53.05 16.02
N ARG A 464 -11.85 -52.86 16.99
CA ARG A 464 -10.39 -53.22 17.06
C ARG A 464 -9.55 -52.82 15.81
N ALA A 465 -8.29 -52.35 15.91
CA ALA A 465 -7.37 -51.97 17.01
C ALA A 465 -6.33 -50.93 16.46
N LEU A 466 -5.47 -50.24 17.22
CA LEU A 466 -4.19 -50.63 17.87
C LEU A 466 -3.72 -49.42 18.74
N ALA A 467 -3.19 -49.53 19.96
CA ALA A 467 -1.83 -49.95 20.37
C ALA A 467 -0.70 -49.11 19.67
N ALA A 468 0.09 -48.24 20.32
CA ALA A 468 0.93 -48.33 21.54
C ALA A 468 2.17 -49.24 21.37
N THR A 469 3.40 -49.02 21.91
CA THR A 469 4.19 -47.90 22.51
C THR A 469 5.67 -48.42 22.61
N GLU A 470 6.60 -47.71 23.28
CA GLU A 470 7.96 -48.13 23.75
C GLU A 470 9.11 -47.92 22.71
N SER A 471 10.09 -47.01 22.91
CA SER A 471 11.25 -46.93 23.86
C SER A 471 12.49 -47.72 23.35
N ASP A 472 13.78 -47.50 23.65
CA ASP A 472 14.64 -46.75 24.61
C ASP A 472 16.05 -46.53 23.94
N ASP A 473 17.09 -45.80 24.38
CA ASP A 473 17.45 -44.82 25.46
C ASP A 473 18.82 -44.13 25.08
N GLY A 474 19.23 -43.05 25.76
CA GLY A 474 20.60 -42.43 25.74
C GLY A 474 20.74 -41.16 24.88
N ALA A 475 21.10 -39.95 25.36
CA ALA A 475 22.23 -39.48 26.21
C ALA A 475 23.56 -39.28 25.41
N ASP A 476 24.39 -38.24 25.62
CA ASP A 476 24.39 -37.14 26.62
C ASP A 476 25.28 -35.94 26.18
N THR A 477 25.18 -34.78 26.86
CA THR A 477 26.11 -33.61 26.84
C THR A 477 26.34 -32.86 25.50
N GLU A 478 26.84 -31.62 25.45
CA GLU A 478 27.46 -30.73 26.46
C GLU A 478 27.04 -29.25 26.24
N SER A 479 27.31 -28.34 27.20
CA SER A 479 26.86 -26.94 27.18
C SER A 479 27.99 -25.91 27.10
N THR A 480 27.76 -24.78 26.42
CA THR A 480 28.39 -23.50 26.76
C THR A 480 27.37 -22.36 26.71
N SER A 481 27.31 -21.60 27.80
CA SER A 481 26.72 -20.26 27.86
C SER A 481 27.78 -19.22 27.55
N ASP A 482 27.41 -18.09 26.96
CA ASP A 482 28.15 -16.84 27.14
C ASP A 482 27.20 -15.65 27.25
N THR A 483 27.60 -14.61 27.97
CA THR A 483 26.76 -13.45 28.31
C THR A 483 27.52 -12.17 28.08
N ALA A 484 26.94 -11.23 27.33
CA ALA A 484 27.50 -9.90 27.11
C ALA A 484 26.38 -8.85 27.22
N SER A 485 26.68 -7.73 27.88
CA SER A 485 25.72 -6.69 28.25
C SER A 485 26.33 -5.29 28.03
N ALA A 486 25.66 -4.46 27.23
CA ALA A 486 25.81 -3.00 27.08
C ALA A 486 24.93 -2.56 25.90
N ASP A 487 24.34 -1.36 25.84
CA ASP A 487 23.98 -0.37 26.85
C ASP A 487 22.76 0.40 26.29
N ASP A 488 21.89 0.94 27.15
CA ASP A 488 20.65 1.64 26.74
C ASP A 488 20.74 3.14 27.09
N GLU A 489 20.63 4.03 26.09
CA GLU A 489 20.50 5.49 26.28
C GLU A 489 19.12 5.95 25.78
N PRO A 490 18.22 6.45 26.64
CA PRO A 490 16.93 6.99 26.25
C PRO A 490 17.01 8.50 25.96
N ASP A 491 16.73 8.91 24.72
CA ASP A 491 16.52 10.32 24.37
C ASP A 491 15.10 10.78 24.79
N ASP A 492 15.03 11.90 25.52
CA ASP A 492 13.79 12.61 25.86
C ASP A 492 13.30 13.43 24.66
N ASP A 493 12.04 13.27 24.22
CA ASP A 493 11.36 14.37 23.51
C ASP A 493 9.85 14.43 23.84
N GLN A 494 9.48 15.37 24.71
CA GLN A 494 8.11 15.58 25.17
C GLN A 494 7.40 16.61 24.29
N SER A 495 6.45 16.18 23.46
CA SER A 495 5.52 17.07 22.77
C SER A 495 4.07 16.87 23.23
N GLY A 496 3.66 17.64 24.25
CA GLY A 496 2.31 17.59 24.80
C GLY A 496 1.27 18.31 23.94
N LEU A 497 0.23 17.58 23.51
CA LEU A 497 -0.95 18.18 22.88
C LEU A 497 -1.97 18.63 23.94
N ASN A 498 -2.03 19.93 24.19
CA ASN A 498 -3.10 20.60 24.92
C ASN A 498 -3.18 22.07 24.49
N ASP A 499 -4.11 22.40 23.60
CA ASP A 499 -4.87 23.66 23.57
C ASP A 499 -5.78 23.68 22.32
N PHE A 500 -7.07 23.35 22.51
CA PHE A 500 -8.17 23.75 21.62
C PHE A 500 -9.50 23.74 22.40
N PHE A 501 -9.75 24.83 23.10
CA PHE A 501 -11.06 25.27 23.62
C PHE A 501 -11.17 26.79 23.42
#